data_AF-G4R727-F1
#
_entry.id   AF-G4R727-F1
#
_cell.length_a   1.000
_cell.length_b   1.000
_cell.length_c   1.000
_cell.angle_alpha   90.00
_cell.angle_beta   90.00
_cell.angle_gamma   90.00
#
_symmetry.space_group_name_H-M   'P 1'
#
loop_
_entity.id
_entity.type
_entity.pdbx_description
1 polymer ?
#
loop_
_entity_poly.entity_id
_entity_poly.type
_entity_poly.pdbx_seq_one_letter_code
_entity_poly.pdbx_strand_id
1 'polypeptide(L)'
;MVIEGEVIAFDYAIPHSWLRISTDGDDGQSREWAIEMEGVPALFQKGIKSDYVATGDRITLRISPMRGDRPGGLWLGSVDAEGVAFGAAEGLEPPLPHSEVLHDPIASSGQSAAIVQATPDQ
;
A
#
# COMPACT_ATOMS: atom_id res chain seq x y z
N MET A 1 0.97 -12.65 0.84
CA MET A 1 1.71 -11.48 0.29
C MET A 1 1.15 -10.23 0.93
N VAL A 2 1.97 -9.20 1.14
CA VAL A 2 1.53 -7.88 1.63
C VAL A 2 1.75 -6.88 0.51
N ILE A 3 0.77 -6.01 0.29
CA ILE A 3 0.82 -4.90 -0.67
C ILE A 3 0.26 -3.64 -0.01
N GLU A 4 0.79 -2.49 -0.37
CA GLU A 4 0.31 -1.18 0.06
C GLU A 4 -0.06 -0.36 -1.18
N GLY A 5 -1.17 0.35 -1.14
CA GLY A 5 -1.57 1.21 -2.24
C GLY A 5 -2.74 2.12 -1.93
N GLU A 6 -3.10 2.89 -2.94
CA GLU A 6 -4.23 3.82 -2.93
C GLU A 6 -5.48 3.16 -3.51
N VAL A 7 -6.62 3.30 -2.85
CA VAL A 7 -7.90 2.75 -3.28
C VAL A 7 -8.39 3.48 -4.53
N ILE A 8 -8.57 2.73 -5.62
CA ILE A 8 -9.17 3.22 -6.86
C ILE A 8 -10.68 3.09 -6.79
N ALA A 9 -11.17 1.93 -6.32
CA ALA A 9 -12.59 1.66 -6.19
C ALA A 9 -12.88 0.49 -5.24
N PHE A 10 -14.09 0.52 -4.68
CA PHE A 10 -14.63 -0.57 -3.90
C PHE A 10 -16.02 -0.96 -4.41
N ASP A 11 -16.05 -2.02 -5.19
CA ASP A 11 -17.26 -2.57 -5.79
C ASP A 11 -17.94 -3.50 -4.77
N TYR A 12 -18.73 -2.91 -3.86
CA TYR A 12 -19.46 -3.63 -2.80
C TYR A 12 -20.72 -4.31 -3.36
N ALA A 13 -20.52 -5.45 -4.02
CA ALA A 13 -21.53 -6.14 -4.82
C ALA A 13 -21.62 -7.65 -4.51
N ILE A 14 -22.61 -8.30 -5.14
CA ILE A 14 -22.83 -9.75 -5.13
C ILE A 14 -22.61 -10.32 -6.54
N PRO A 15 -22.19 -11.60 -6.70
CA PRO A 15 -21.84 -12.56 -5.65
C PRO A 15 -20.46 -12.32 -5.02
N HIS A 16 -19.61 -11.51 -5.65
CA HIS A 16 -18.29 -11.13 -5.15
C HIS A 16 -18.13 -9.62 -5.15
N SER A 17 -17.57 -9.09 -4.06
CA SER A 17 -17.11 -7.70 -4.02
C SER A 17 -15.64 -7.63 -4.43
N TRP A 18 -15.21 -6.45 -4.88
CA TRP A 18 -13.86 -6.21 -5.36
C TRP A 18 -13.30 -4.92 -4.79
N LEU A 19 -12.04 -4.97 -4.37
CA LEU A 19 -11.24 -3.79 -4.01
C LEU A 19 -10.16 -3.62 -5.07
N ARG A 20 -10.16 -2.46 -5.74
CA ARG A 20 -9.12 -2.10 -6.72
C ARG A 20 -8.19 -1.07 -6.10
N ILE A 21 -6.89 -1.33 -6.13
CA ILE A 21 -5.87 -0.42 -5.60
C ILE A 21 -4.76 -0.17 -6.62
N SER A 22 -4.12 1.00 -6.52
CA SER A 22 -2.89 1.35 -7.24
C SER A 22 -1.71 1.22 -6.29
N THR A 23 -0.74 0.36 -6.61
CA THR A 23 0.52 0.25 -5.87
C THR A 23 1.62 1.00 -6.61
N ASP A 24 2.50 1.68 -5.89
CA ASP A 24 3.71 2.28 -6.47
C ASP A 24 4.72 1.16 -6.80
N GLY A 25 5.06 0.99 -8.07
CA GLY A 25 6.04 0.00 -8.51
C GLY A 25 7.47 0.48 -8.32
N ASP A 26 8.41 -0.44 -8.10
CA ASP A 26 9.85 -0.16 -7.95
C ASP A 26 10.47 0.51 -9.19
N ASP A 27 9.83 0.39 -10.34
CA ASP A 27 10.23 1.00 -11.62
C ASP A 27 9.61 2.39 -11.85
N GLY A 28 8.90 2.92 -10.86
CA GLY A 28 8.18 4.19 -10.95
C GLY A 28 6.86 4.10 -11.72
N GLN A 29 6.42 2.90 -12.11
CA GLN A 29 5.12 2.71 -12.74
C GLN A 29 4.09 2.21 -11.71
N SER A 30 2.93 2.86 -11.68
CA SER A 30 1.80 2.39 -10.88
C SER A 30 1.29 1.05 -11.42
N ARG A 31 1.01 0.11 -10.53
CA ARG A 31 0.40 -1.19 -10.86
C ARG A 31 -0.97 -1.30 -10.22
N GLU A 32 -2.01 -1.52 -11.02
CA GLU A 32 -3.36 -1.77 -10.53
C GLU A 32 -3.52 -3.22 -10.07
N TRP A 33 -4.09 -3.41 -8.88
CA TRP A 33 -4.43 -4.70 -8.29
C TRP A 33 -5.93 -4.86 -8.13
N ALA A 34 -6.46 -6.02 -8.52
CA ALA A 34 -7.85 -6.41 -8.27
C ALA A 34 -7.94 -7.47 -7.18
N ILE A 35 -8.45 -7.09 -6.01
CA ILE A 35 -8.53 -7.94 -4.84
C ILE A 35 -9.98 -8.38 -4.62
N GLU A 36 -10.20 -9.69 -4.70
CA GLU A 36 -11.52 -10.32 -4.61
C GLU A 36 -11.88 -10.63 -3.15
N MET A 37 -13.17 -10.56 -2.88
CA MET A 37 -13.78 -10.80 -1.57
C MET A 37 -15.08 -11.60 -1.72
N GLU A 38 -15.62 -12.02 -0.57
CA GLU A 38 -16.99 -12.52 -0.49
C GLU A 38 -18.02 -11.46 -0.94
N GLY A 39 -19.26 -11.88 -1.21
CA GLY A 39 -20.36 -10.95 -1.46
C GLY A 39 -20.85 -10.20 -0.22
N VAL A 40 -21.62 -9.13 -0.46
CA VAL A 40 -22.19 -8.22 0.56
C VAL A 40 -22.70 -8.91 1.84
N PRO A 41 -23.52 -9.99 1.80
CA PRO A 41 -24.04 -10.57 3.04
C PRO A 41 -22.95 -11.07 4.00
N ALA A 42 -21.90 -11.70 3.47
CA ALA A 42 -20.80 -12.21 4.27
C ALA A 42 -19.89 -11.07 4.75
N LEU A 43 -19.67 -10.05 3.91
CA LEU A 43 -18.90 -8.86 4.30
C LEU A 43 -19.57 -8.08 5.41
N PHE A 44 -20.88 -7.84 5.28
CA PHE A 44 -21.68 -7.15 6.29
C PHE A 44 -21.62 -7.86 7.64
N GLN A 45 -21.72 -9.20 7.65
CA GLN A 45 -21.57 -10.01 8.87
C GLN A 45 -20.19 -9.90 9.49
N LYS A 46 -19.15 -9.66 8.68
CA LYS A 46 -17.78 -9.44 9.14
C LYS A 46 -17.49 -7.95 9.48
N GLY A 47 -18.51 -7.10 9.48
CA GLY A 47 -18.39 -5.67 9.81
C GLY A 47 -17.94 -4.77 8.66
N ILE A 48 -17.71 -5.33 7.47
CA ILE A 48 -17.34 -4.56 6.27
C ILE A 48 -18.61 -4.03 5.60
N LYS A 49 -18.72 -2.71 5.53
CA LYS A 49 -19.81 -1.98 4.89
C LYS A 49 -19.34 -1.32 3.60
N SER A 50 -20.26 -0.76 2.81
CA SER A 50 -19.93 -0.10 1.54
C SER A 50 -19.02 1.13 1.69
N ASP A 51 -18.96 1.71 2.88
CA ASP A 51 -18.15 2.88 3.25
C ASP A 51 -16.85 2.49 4.01
N TYR A 52 -16.48 1.20 4.01
CA TYR A 52 -15.26 0.74 4.68
C TYR A 52 -13.98 1.38 4.13
N VAL A 53 -13.96 1.69 2.83
CA VAL A 53 -12.91 2.45 2.15
C VAL A 53 -13.54 3.35 1.08
N ALA A 54 -12.91 4.48 0.82
CA ALA A 54 -13.24 5.41 -0.24
C ALA A 54 -12.11 5.48 -1.28
N THR A 55 -12.42 5.94 -2.49
CA THR A 55 -11.40 6.24 -3.50
C THR A 55 -10.45 7.32 -2.96
N GLY A 56 -9.14 7.06 -3.06
CA GLY A 56 -8.08 7.91 -2.52
C GLY A 56 -7.56 7.49 -1.15
N ASP A 57 -8.24 6.58 -0.45
CA ASP A 57 -7.74 6.08 0.83
C ASP A 57 -6.49 5.23 0.62
N ARG A 58 -5.55 5.27 1.58
CA ARG A 58 -4.40 4.38 1.62
C ARG A 58 -4.75 3.14 2.44
N ILE A 59 -4.30 1.98 1.98
CA ILE A 59 -4.55 0.72 2.68
C ILE A 59 -3.39 -0.26 2.50
N THR A 60 -3.00 -0.92 3.58
CA THR A 60 -2.09 -2.07 3.56
C THR A 60 -2.92 -3.35 3.57
N LEU A 61 -2.73 -4.22 2.58
CA LEU A 61 -3.48 -5.46 2.40
C LEU A 61 -2.57 -6.68 2.56
N ARG A 62 -3.07 -7.67 3.30
CA ARG A 62 -2.60 -9.05 3.20
C ARG A 62 -3.48 -9.81 2.22
N ILE A 63 -2.87 -10.37 1.19
CA ILE A 63 -3.57 -11.10 0.13
C ILE A 63 -3.01 -12.51 -0.10
N SER A 64 -3.88 -13.39 -0.62
CA SER A 64 -3.49 -14.61 -1.32
C SER A 64 -3.41 -14.31 -2.81
N PRO A 65 -2.21 -14.11 -3.39
CA PRO A 65 -2.08 -13.64 -4.78
C PRO A 65 -2.49 -14.73 -5.78
N MET A 66 -2.94 -14.30 -6.96
CA MET A 66 -3.11 -15.17 -8.11
C MET A 66 -1.78 -15.82 -8.50
N ARG A 67 -1.84 -17.00 -9.12
CA ARG A 67 -0.65 -17.63 -9.70
C ARG A 67 -0.17 -16.83 -10.92
N GLY A 68 1.16 -16.70 -11.03
CA GLY A 68 1.84 -15.97 -12.10
C GLY A 68 1.94 -14.48 -11.79
N ASP A 69 2.19 -13.68 -12.83
CA ASP A 69 2.39 -12.23 -12.71
C ASP A 69 1.08 -11.42 -12.91
N ARG A 70 -0.05 -11.95 -12.42
CA ARG A 70 -1.34 -11.26 -12.50
C ARG A 70 -1.55 -10.46 -11.21
N PRO A 71 -1.79 -9.15 -11.27
CA PRO A 71 -2.00 -8.33 -10.09
C PRO A 71 -3.43 -8.51 -9.56
N GLY A 72 -3.63 -9.60 -8.84
CA GLY A 72 -4.88 -9.86 -8.16
C GLY A 72 -4.72 -10.92 -7.09
N GLY A 73 -5.75 -11.09 -6.27
CA GLY A 73 -5.73 -12.07 -5.19
C GLY A 73 -6.97 -12.02 -4.32
N LEU A 74 -7.01 -12.89 -3.31
CA LEU A 74 -8.06 -12.89 -2.29
C LEU A 74 -7.66 -12.02 -1.11
N TRP A 75 -8.58 -11.20 -0.60
CA TRP A 75 -8.35 -10.40 0.60
C TRP A 75 -8.33 -11.29 1.86
N LEU A 76 -7.23 -11.27 2.60
CA LEU A 76 -7.06 -12.01 3.86
C LEU A 76 -7.12 -11.11 5.09
N GLY A 77 -6.57 -9.90 5.01
CA GLY A 77 -6.65 -8.89 6.06
C GLY A 77 -6.16 -7.52 5.59
N SER A 78 -6.40 -6.48 6.36
CA SER A 78 -5.95 -5.12 6.05
C SER A 78 -5.75 -4.26 7.28
N VAL A 79 -5.09 -3.12 7.10
CA VAL A 79 -5.08 -1.98 8.01
C VAL A 79 -5.07 -0.68 7.19
N ASP A 80 -5.90 0.29 7.56
CA ASP A 80 -5.93 1.62 6.93
C ASP A 80 -4.99 2.62 7.64
N ALA A 81 -4.95 3.87 7.16
CA ALA A 81 -4.09 4.93 7.71
C ALA A 81 -4.46 5.29 9.16
N GLU A 82 -5.72 5.11 9.55
CA GLU A 82 -6.24 5.33 10.89
C GLU A 82 -5.99 4.14 11.84
N GLY A 83 -5.45 3.04 11.33
CA GLY A 83 -5.17 1.82 12.08
C GLY A 83 -6.37 0.89 12.25
N VAL A 84 -7.47 1.12 11.54
CA VAL A 84 -8.62 0.23 11.50
C VAL A 84 -8.24 -1.05 10.77
N ALA A 85 -8.32 -2.15 11.48
CA ALA A 85 -7.86 -3.45 11.02
C ALA A 85 -9.01 -4.42 10.69
N PHE A 86 -8.78 -5.27 9.71
CA PHE A 86 -9.69 -6.35 9.34
C PHE A 86 -8.97 -7.68 9.10
N GLY A 87 -9.60 -8.79 9.47
CA GLY A 87 -9.16 -10.14 9.13
C GLY A 87 -7.77 -10.47 9.68
N ALA A 88 -6.93 -11.11 8.87
CA ALA A 88 -5.56 -11.45 9.22
C ALA A 88 -4.65 -10.19 9.17
N ALA A 89 -4.90 -9.21 10.03
CA ALA A 89 -4.17 -7.94 10.10
C ALA A 89 -2.96 -7.97 11.04
N GLU A 90 -2.77 -9.04 11.82
CA GLU A 90 -1.64 -9.14 12.75
C GLU A 90 -0.29 -8.92 12.03
N GLY A 91 0.49 -7.96 12.55
CA GLY A 91 1.78 -7.56 11.99
C GLY A 91 1.68 -6.80 10.65
N LEU A 92 0.52 -6.30 10.26
CA LEU A 92 0.41 -5.27 9.23
C LEU A 92 0.63 -3.90 9.86
N GLU A 93 1.45 -3.08 9.21
CA GLU A 93 1.63 -1.68 9.58
C GLU A 93 0.64 -0.82 8.77
N PRO A 94 0.06 0.24 9.38
CA PRO A 94 -0.66 1.27 8.65
C PRO A 94 0.17 1.79 7.47
N PRO A 95 -0.46 2.12 6.33
CA PRO A 95 0.24 2.67 5.18
C PRO A 95 0.92 3.99 5.55
N LEU A 96 2.05 4.28 4.91
CA LEU A 96 2.80 5.50 5.20
C LEU A 96 1.96 6.74 4.83
N PRO A 97 1.97 7.80 5.67
CA PRO A 97 1.31 9.04 5.29
C PRO A 97 1.99 9.65 4.06
N HIS A 98 1.19 10.23 3.15
CA HIS A 98 1.64 10.80 1.87
C HIS A 98 2.81 11.81 2.00
N SER A 99 3.05 12.38 3.18
CA SER A 99 4.15 13.31 3.45
C SER A 99 5.52 12.67 3.74
N GLU A 100 5.59 11.34 3.91
CA GLU A 100 6.84 10.62 4.22
C GLU A 100 7.39 9.77 3.06
N VAL A 101 6.74 9.80 1.90
CA VAL A 101 7.38 9.34 0.65
C VAL A 101 8.41 10.41 0.26
N LEU A 102 9.53 10.43 0.99
CA LEU A 102 10.65 11.31 0.71
C LEU A 102 11.16 10.94 -0.68
N HIS A 103 10.78 11.73 -1.69
CA HIS A 103 11.57 11.79 -2.92
C HIS A 103 12.95 12.30 -2.51
N ASP A 104 13.87 11.37 -2.26
CA ASP A 104 15.26 11.65 -1.93
C ASP A 104 15.88 12.42 -3.11
N PRO A 105 16.23 13.72 -2.98
CA PRO A 105 16.82 14.46 -4.08
C PRO A 105 18.32 14.64 -3.86
N ILE A 106 19.07 13.70 -3.28
CA ILE A 106 20.55 13.73 -3.33
C ILE A 106 21.12 12.31 -3.45
N ALA A 107 21.22 11.81 -4.68
CA ALA A 107 22.22 10.80 -5.02
C ALA A 107 22.66 10.97 -6.48
N SER A 108 23.28 12.11 -6.80
CA SER A 108 24.17 12.20 -7.95
C SER A 108 25.19 13.29 -7.73
N SER A 109 26.38 12.90 -7.31
CA SER A 109 27.69 13.36 -7.82
C SER A 109 28.77 12.96 -6.83
N GLY A 110 29.50 11.91 -7.16
CA GLY A 110 30.78 11.66 -6.54
C GLY A 110 31.80 12.70 -6.99
N GLN A 111 32.57 13.22 -6.05
CA GLN A 111 34.01 13.39 -6.25
C GLN A 111 34.76 13.48 -4.92
N SER A 112 35.84 12.71 -4.88
CA SER A 112 36.79 12.54 -3.79
C SER A 112 37.79 13.70 -3.77
N ALA A 113 38.12 14.23 -2.59
CA ALA A 113 39.45 14.78 -2.30
C ALA A 113 39.66 15.08 -0.81
N ALA A 114 40.48 14.22 -0.19
CA ALA A 114 41.54 14.47 0.78
C ALA A 114 41.44 15.59 1.85
N ILE A 115 41.68 15.12 3.08
CA ILE A 115 42.14 15.81 4.29
C ILE A 115 43.42 16.63 4.05
N VAL A 116 43.48 17.88 4.51
CA VAL A 116 44.66 18.49 5.17
C VAL A 116 44.20 19.53 6.20
N GLN A 117 44.56 19.31 7.48
CA GLN A 117 44.55 20.32 8.54
C GLN A 117 45.72 21.31 8.32
N ALA A 118 45.46 22.61 8.46
CA ALA A 118 46.44 23.58 8.98
C ALA A 118 45.76 24.92 9.31
N THR A 119 45.83 25.31 10.58
CA THR A 119 45.92 26.72 11.07
C THR A 119 47.36 26.93 11.59
N PRO A 120 47.87 28.15 11.85
CA PRO A 120 47.30 29.50 11.69
C PRO A 120 48.25 30.48 10.94
N ASP A 121 47.86 31.74 10.73
CA ASP A 121 48.61 32.96 11.16
C ASP A 121 48.12 34.23 10.41
N GLN A 122 47.47 35.16 11.12
CA GLN A 122 47.56 36.62 11.01
C GLN A 122 46.78 37.25 12.17
#